data_AF-H0GUV5-F1
#
_entry.id   AF-H0GUV5-F1
#
_cell.length_a   1.000
_cell.length_b   1.000
_cell.length_c   1.000
_cell.angle_alpha   90.00
_cell.angle_beta   90.00
_cell.angle_gamma   90.00
#
_symmetry.space_group_name_H-M   'P 1'
#
loop_
_entity.id
_entity.type
_entity.pdbx_description
1 polymer ?
#
loop_
_entity_poly.entity_id
_entity_poly.type
_entity_poly.pdbx_seq_one_letter_code
_entity_poly.pdbx_strand_id
1 'polypeptide(L)'
;MDQIPGGGSYPKLPVECLPNFPIQPALIFRGRNDSHKLKNFISEIMLNMSMIPWPNEASRIVYCRRHLLNPAAQWANDFVQEQGILEITFDTFIQGLYQHFYKPPDINKIFNTINQLSEAKLGIERLN
;
A
#
# COMPACT_ATOMS: atom_id res chain seq x y z
N MET A 1 10.08 -9.97 22.48
CA MET A 1 8.87 -10.04 21.64
C MET A 1 8.59 -8.62 21.18
N ASP A 2 9.10 -8.24 20.02
CA ASP A 2 8.88 -6.90 19.47
C ASP A 2 7.50 -6.85 18.82
N GLN A 3 6.52 -6.31 19.55
CA GLN A 3 5.24 -5.93 19.00
C GLN A 3 5.45 -4.73 18.09
N ILE A 4 5.45 -4.97 16.78
CA ILE A 4 5.33 -3.91 15.79
C ILE A 4 3.91 -3.33 15.92
N PRO A 5 3.71 -1.99 15.96
CA PRO A 5 2.39 -1.40 16.10
C PRO A 5 1.57 -1.73 14.84
N GLY A 6 0.53 -2.55 14.99
CA GLY A 6 -0.26 -3.03 13.84
C GLY A 6 -1.07 -4.31 14.04
N GLY A 7 -0.93 -5.00 15.19
CA GLY A 7 -1.97 -5.89 15.72
C GLY A 7 -2.40 -7.07 14.83
N GLY A 8 -1.53 -7.58 13.96
CA GLY A 8 -1.74 -8.84 13.25
C GLY A 8 -0.75 -9.89 13.76
N SER A 9 -1.24 -11.08 14.11
CA SER A 9 -0.37 -12.23 14.32
C SER A 9 0.18 -12.64 12.96
N TYR A 10 1.38 -12.15 12.61
CA TYR A 10 2.06 -12.62 11.41
C TYR A 10 2.27 -14.15 11.52
N PRO A 11 2.04 -14.93 10.46
CA PRO A 11 2.44 -16.33 10.47
C PRO A 11 3.92 -16.44 10.87
N LYS A 12 4.33 -17.52 11.55
CA LYS A 12 5.74 -17.70 11.93
C LYS A 12 6.59 -17.71 10.65
N LEU A 13 7.24 -16.58 10.38
CA LEU A 13 8.14 -16.43 9.25
C LEU A 13 9.48 -17.08 9.62
N PRO A 14 10.18 -17.74 8.68
CA PRO A 14 11.55 -18.16 8.90
C PRO A 14 12.39 -16.97 9.37
N VAL A 15 13.30 -17.18 10.32
CA VAL A 15 14.13 -16.10 10.92
C VAL A 15 14.91 -15.33 9.85
N GLU A 16 15.26 -16.02 8.76
CA GLU A 16 15.94 -15.52 7.57
C GLU A 16 15.12 -14.50 6.76
N CYS A 17 13.83 -14.34 7.08
CA CYS A 17 12.90 -13.41 6.44
C CYS A 17 12.70 -12.11 7.22
N LEU A 18 13.43 -11.90 8.33
CA LEU A 18 13.28 -10.74 9.21
C LEU A 18 14.39 -9.72 8.97
N PRO A 19 14.22 -8.77 8.03
CA PRO A 19 15.16 -7.68 7.87
C PRO A 19 15.14 -6.79 9.11
N ASN A 20 16.29 -6.61 9.76
CA ASN A 20 16.47 -5.68 10.87
C ASN A 20 16.64 -4.23 10.39
N PHE A 21 15.71 -3.76 9.55
CA PHE A 21 15.64 -2.37 9.11
C PHE A 21 14.60 -1.62 9.94
N PRO A 22 14.87 -0.36 10.34
CA PRO A 22 13.91 0.46 11.04
C PRO A 22 12.71 0.77 10.13
N ILE A 23 11.51 0.76 10.70
CA ILE A 23 10.31 1.20 9.99
C ILE A 23 10.42 2.72 9.83
N GLN A 24 10.28 3.21 8.60
CA GLN A 24 10.08 4.62 8.31
C GLN A 24 8.62 5.00 8.65
N PRO A 25 8.35 5.78 9.73
CA PRO A 25 6.99 6.03 10.19
C PRO A 25 6.15 6.87 9.22
N ALA A 26 6.81 7.60 8.31
CA ALA A 26 6.15 8.38 7.25
C ALA A 26 5.62 7.49 6.11
N LEU A 27 6.18 6.29 5.95
CA LEU A 27 5.82 5.35 4.89
C LEU A 27 4.77 4.38 5.41
N ILE A 28 3.50 4.78 5.39
CA ILE A 28 2.37 3.97 5.86
C ILE A 28 1.24 3.97 4.84
N PHE A 29 0.67 2.80 4.57
CA PHE A 29 -0.52 2.67 3.73
C PHE A 29 -1.67 1.95 4.45
N ARG A 30 -2.82 2.61 4.54
CA ARG A 30 -4.01 2.12 5.29
C ARG A 30 -5.08 1.47 4.40
N GLY A 31 -4.78 1.24 3.12
CA GLY A 31 -5.74 0.69 2.17
C GLY A 31 -6.74 1.72 1.68
N ARG A 32 -8.05 1.40 1.76
CA ARG A 32 -9.13 2.21 1.17
C ARG A 32 -9.19 3.65 1.67
N ASN A 33 -8.73 3.91 2.90
CA ASN A 33 -8.73 5.25 3.50
C ASN A 33 -7.66 6.18 2.90
N ASP A 34 -6.66 5.61 2.23
CA ASP A 34 -5.50 6.34 1.70
C ASP A 34 -5.22 5.93 0.24
N SER A 35 -6.24 5.54 -0.54
CA SER A 35 -6.02 5.01 -1.90
C SER A 35 -5.30 5.98 -2.84
N HIS A 36 -5.42 7.29 -2.60
CA HIS A 36 -4.67 8.33 -3.32
C HIS A 36 -3.15 8.28 -3.06
N LYS A 37 -2.71 7.72 -1.93
CA LYS A 37 -1.30 7.55 -1.57
C LYS A 37 -0.67 6.29 -2.13
N LEU A 38 -1.46 5.37 -2.70
CA LEU A 38 -1.01 4.04 -3.14
C LEU A 38 0.20 4.10 -4.09
N LYS A 39 0.18 5.00 -5.08
CA LYS A 39 1.28 5.14 -6.04
C LYS A 39 2.57 5.61 -5.35
N ASN A 40 2.49 6.64 -4.52
CA ASN A 40 3.63 7.16 -3.78
C ASN A 40 4.19 6.11 -2.81
N PHE A 41 3.31 5.41 -2.11
CA PHE A 41 3.68 4.30 -1.23
C PHE A 41 4.48 3.22 -1.98
N ILE A 42 3.97 2.75 -3.12
CA ILE A 42 4.66 1.74 -3.94
C ILE A 42 6.02 2.28 -4.42
N SER A 43 6.09 3.52 -4.90
CA SER A 43 7.33 4.12 -5.38
C SER A 43 8.40 4.22 -4.28
N GLU A 44 8.04 4.68 -3.09
CA GLU A 44 8.95 4.77 -1.95
C GLU A 44 9.42 3.39 -1.47
N ILE A 45 8.52 2.42 -1.44
CA ILE A 45 8.86 1.02 -1.13
C ILE A 45 9.84 0.47 -2.18
N MET A 46 9.57 0.63 -3.48
CA MET A 46 10.46 0.15 -4.55
C MET A 46 11.84 0.83 -4.50
N LEU A 47 11.90 2.12 -4.17
CA LEU A 47 13.15 2.84 -3.97
C LEU A 47 13.95 2.23 -2.82
N ASN A 48 13.32 1.99 -1.67
CA ASN A 48 13.94 1.31 -0.53
C ASN A 48 14.44 -0.09 -0.91
N MET A 49 13.70 -0.82 -1.76
CA MET A 49 14.12 -2.13 -2.25
C MET A 49 15.38 -2.07 -3.12
N SER A 50 15.57 -1.00 -3.89
CA SER A 50 16.76 -0.79 -4.73
C SER A 50 18.01 -0.32 -3.97
N MET A 51 17.84 0.32 -2.81
CA MET A 51 18.94 0.93 -2.06
C MET A 51 19.66 -0.03 -1.10
N ILE A 52 19.03 -1.17 -0.80
CA ILE A 52 19.47 -2.09 0.24
C ILE A 52 19.60 -3.50 -0.35
N PRO A 53 20.66 -4.26 -0.03
CA PRO A 53 20.71 -5.66 -0.39
C PRO A 53 19.70 -6.48 0.42
N TRP A 54 18.91 -7.30 -0.27
CA TRP A 54 17.90 -8.17 0.35
C TRP A 54 18.31 -9.63 0.24
N PRO A 55 18.13 -10.43 1.31
CA PRO A 55 18.52 -11.83 1.30
C PRO A 55 17.60 -12.69 0.41
N ASN A 56 16.31 -12.35 0.30
CA ASN A 56 15.33 -13.07 -0.52
C ASN A 56 14.06 -12.22 -0.72
N GLU A 57 13.18 -12.67 -1.62
CA GLU A 57 11.89 -12.04 -1.93
C GLU A 57 10.96 -12.00 -0.71
N ALA A 58 10.94 -13.06 0.10
CA ALA A 58 10.12 -13.12 1.31
C ALA A 58 10.47 -11.99 2.29
N SER A 59 11.75 -11.65 2.46
CA SER A 59 12.19 -10.53 3.31
C SER A 59 11.68 -9.18 2.81
N ARG A 60 11.65 -8.98 1.49
CA ARG A 60 11.10 -7.77 0.87
C ARG A 60 9.60 -7.64 1.15
N ILE A 61 8.88 -8.74 1.02
CA ILE A 61 7.44 -8.81 1.29
C ILE A 61 7.16 -8.54 2.77
N VAL A 62 7.92 -9.16 3.68
CA VAL A 62 7.78 -8.94 5.13
C VAL A 62 8.06 -7.50 5.49
N TYR A 63 9.12 -6.90 4.96
CA TYR A 63 9.42 -5.49 5.19
C TYR A 63 8.27 -4.59 4.71
N CYS A 64 7.81 -4.76 3.47
CA CYS A 64 6.70 -3.98 2.93
C CYS A 64 5.43 -4.10 3.80
N ARG A 65 5.13 -5.31 4.28
CA ARG A 65 3.98 -5.56 5.17
C ARG A 65 4.03 -4.82 6.50
N ARG A 66 5.22 -4.48 7.01
CA ARG A 66 5.37 -3.66 8.24
C ARG A 66 4.89 -2.22 8.05
N HIS A 67 4.75 -1.77 6.80
CA HIS A 67 4.25 -0.45 6.43
C HIS A 67 2.75 -0.44 6.08
N LEU A 68 2.10 -1.60 6.10
CA LEU A 68 0.68 -1.74 5.83
C LEU A 68 -0.08 -1.73 7.15
N LEU A 69 -1.17 -0.95 7.22
CA LEU A 69 -2.06 -0.88 8.37
C LEU A 69 -3.51 -1.09 7.95
N ASN A 70 -4.38 -1.39 8.92
CA ASN A 70 -5.84 -1.46 8.73
C ASN A 70 -6.18 -2.47 7.57
N PRO A 71 -7.20 -2.27 6.69
CA PRO A 71 -7.50 -3.22 5.62
C PRO A 71 -6.33 -3.63 4.72
N ALA A 72 -5.28 -2.80 4.57
CA ALA A 72 -4.11 -3.18 3.78
C ALA A 72 -3.26 -4.25 4.46
N ALA A 73 -3.12 -4.19 5.78
CA ALA A 73 -2.42 -5.22 6.55
C ALA A 73 -3.18 -6.56 6.47
N GLN A 74 -4.51 -6.50 6.59
CA GLN A 74 -5.36 -7.68 6.48
C GLN A 74 -5.24 -8.32 5.09
N TRP A 75 -5.44 -7.55 4.02
CA TRP A 75 -5.28 -8.03 2.65
C TRP A 75 -3.91 -8.68 2.42
N ALA A 76 -2.84 -8.08 2.92
CA ALA A 76 -1.50 -8.63 2.72
C ALA A 76 -1.27 -9.93 3.50
N ASN A 77 -1.92 -10.11 4.65
CA ASN A 77 -1.89 -11.37 5.38
C ASN A 77 -2.61 -12.46 4.60
N ASP A 78 -3.81 -12.15 4.09
CA ASP A 78 -4.63 -13.09 3.33
C ASP A 78 -3.93 -13.50 2.03
N PHE A 79 -3.39 -12.52 1.28
CA PHE A 79 -2.65 -12.77 0.04
C PHE A 79 -1.45 -13.70 0.26
N VAL A 80 -0.65 -13.44 1.30
CA VAL A 80 0.52 -14.26 1.61
C VAL A 80 0.13 -15.65 2.11
N GLN A 81 -0.97 -15.77 2.85
CA GLN A 81 -1.49 -17.06 3.32
C GLN A 81 -2.01 -17.91 2.15
N GLU A 82 -2.70 -17.31 1.19
CA GLU A 82 -3.26 -18.00 0.02
C GLU A 82 -2.17 -18.42 -0.97
N GLN A 83 -1.18 -17.56 -1.22
CA GLN A 83 -0.17 -17.79 -2.24
C GLN A 83 1.09 -18.47 -1.71
N GLY A 84 1.32 -18.47 -0.40
CA GLY A 84 2.56 -18.96 0.22
C GLY A 84 3.72 -17.98 0.07
N ILE A 85 4.26 -17.46 1.18
CA ILE A 85 5.29 -16.40 1.14
C ILE A 85 6.57 -16.79 0.40
N LEU A 86 6.91 -18.08 0.36
CA LEU A 86 8.11 -18.60 -0.30
C LEU A 86 7.91 -18.86 -1.79
N GLU A 87 6.66 -18.83 -2.27
CA GLU A 87 6.29 -19.17 -3.65
C GLU A 87 6.02 -17.93 -4.50
N ILE A 88 5.94 -16.75 -3.89
CA ILE A 88 5.69 -15.48 -4.57
C ILE A 88 6.91 -14.57 -4.59
N THR A 89 7.03 -13.81 -5.67
CA THR A 89 8.01 -12.73 -5.78
C THR A 89 7.46 -11.44 -5.17
N PHE A 90 8.37 -10.53 -4.83
CA PHE A 90 7.99 -9.20 -4.38
C PHE A 90 7.19 -8.42 -5.43
N ASP A 91 7.54 -8.56 -6.71
CA ASP A 91 6.82 -7.89 -7.81
C ASP A 91 5.37 -8.37 -7.92
N THR A 92 5.14 -9.68 -7.80
CA THR A 92 3.79 -10.25 -7.76
C THR A 92 2.99 -9.69 -6.58
N PHE A 93 3.61 -9.58 -5.40
CA PHE A 93 2.96 -8.98 -4.23
C PHE A 93 2.59 -7.50 -4.46
N ILE A 94 3.49 -6.70 -5.04
CA ILE A 94 3.23 -5.28 -5.36
C ILE A 94 2.13 -5.13 -6.42
N GLN A 95 2.13 -5.97 -7.46
CA GLN A 95 1.06 -5.98 -8.46
C GLN A 95 -0.29 -6.30 -7.84
N GLY A 96 -0.36 -7.32 -6.97
CA GLY A 96 -1.57 -7.65 -6.22
C GLY A 96 -2.06 -6.48 -5.36
N LEU A 97 -1.15 -5.81 -4.65
CA LEU A 97 -1.46 -4.65 -3.82
C LEU A 97 -2.04 -3.51 -4.65
N TYR A 98 -1.41 -3.23 -5.79
CA TYR A 98 -1.88 -2.21 -6.72
C TYR A 98 -3.27 -2.54 -7.26
N GLN A 99 -3.47 -3.75 -7.78
CA GLN A 99 -4.75 -4.17 -8.36
C GLN A 99 -5.89 -4.15 -7.34
N HIS A 100 -5.63 -4.54 -6.08
CA HIS A 100 -6.65 -4.58 -5.04
C HIS A 100 -7.10 -3.18 -4.59
N PHE A 101 -6.18 -2.23 -4.47
CA PHE A 101 -6.47 -0.91 -3.89
C PHE A 101 -6.57 0.23 -4.91
N TYR A 102 -6.08 0.05 -6.13
CA TYR A 102 -6.18 1.06 -7.17
C TYR A 102 -7.62 1.20 -7.63
N LYS A 103 -8.16 2.41 -7.51
CA LYS A 103 -9.42 2.79 -8.12
C LYS A 103 -9.11 3.72 -9.28
N PRO A 104 -9.38 3.33 -10.53
CA PRO A 104 -9.24 4.26 -11.63
C PRO A 104 -10.16 5.47 -11.38
N PRO A 105 -9.68 6.69 -11.63
CA PRO A 105 -10.53 7.86 -11.51
C PRO A 105 -11.71 7.77 -12.47
N ASP A 106 -12.89 8.16 -11.98
CA ASP A 106 -14.07 8.33 -12.82
C ASP A 106 -13.96 9.66 -13.56
N ILE A 107 -13.68 9.58 -14.87
CA ILE A 107 -13.44 10.73 -15.74
C ILE A 107 -14.64 11.69 -15.73
N ASN A 108 -15.87 11.17 -15.69
CA ASN A 108 -17.06 12.01 -15.68
C ASN A 108 -17.19 12.77 -14.35
N LYS A 109 -16.88 12.11 -13.22
CA LYS A 109 -16.82 12.79 -11.93
C LYS A 109 -15.73 13.85 -11.89
N ILE A 110 -14.58 13.62 -12.52
CA ILE A 110 -13.52 14.62 -12.64
C ILE A 110 -14.04 15.85 -13.39
N PHE A 111 -14.60 15.69 -14.59
CA PHE A 111 -15.12 16.81 -15.37
C PHE A 111 -16.21 17.58 -14.64
N ASN A 112 -17.15 16.86 -14.01
CA ASN A 112 -18.21 17.49 -13.21
C ASN A 112 -17.63 18.30 -12.04
N THR A 113 -16.63 17.77 -11.35
CA THR A 113 -15.97 18.48 -10.23
C THR A 113 -15.23 19.72 -10.72
N ILE A 114 -14.52 19.65 -11.86
CA ILE A 114 -13.83 20.80 -12.47
C ILE A 114 -14.84 21.89 -12.83
N ASN A 115 -15.95 21.52 -13.46
CA ASN A 115 -17.00 22.46 -13.84
C ASN A 115 -17.65 23.11 -12.62
N GLN A 116 -17.95 22.34 -11.57
CA GLN A 116 -18.47 22.87 -10.30
C GLN A 116 -17.50 23.85 -9.63
N LEU A 117 -16.20 23.54 -9.60
CA LEU A 117 -15.18 24.44 -9.06
C LEU A 117 -15.05 25.72 -9.88
N SER A 118 -15.17 25.62 -11.22
CA SER A 118 -15.17 26.77 -12.13
C SER A 118 -16.40 27.67 -11.90
N GLU A 119 -17.59 27.09 -11.83
CA GLU A 119 -18.86 27.80 -11.58
C GLU A 119 -18.88 28.47 -10.21
N ALA A 120 -18.41 27.77 -9.16
CA ALA A 120 -18.28 28.32 -7.81
C ALA A 120 -17.27 29.48 -7.75
N LYS A 121 -16.15 29.40 -8.49
CA LYS A 121 -15.14 30.46 -8.57
C LYS A 121 -15.62 31.68 -9.37
N LEU A 122 -16.53 31.47 -10.32
CA LEU A 122 -17.14 32.53 -11.14
C LEU A 122 -18.41 33.12 -10.50
N GLY A 123 -18.83 32.63 -9.31
CA GLY A 123 -20.03 33.11 -8.63
C GLY A 123 -21.33 32.83 -9.40
N ILE A 124 -21.32 31.82 -10.27
CA ILE A 124 -22.50 31.46 -11.07
C ILE A 124 -23.44 30.64 -10.17
N GLU A 125 -24.28 31.34 -9.41
CA GLU A 125 -25.43 30.71 -8.77
C GLU A 125 -26.42 30.33 -9.87
N ARG A 126 -26.54 29.02 -10.15
CA ARG A 126 -27.62 28.50 -10.98
C ARG A 126 -28.93 28.66 -10.20
N LEU A 127 -29.59 29.79 -10.41
CA LEU A 127 -30.98 30.02 -10.01
C LEU A 127 -31.87 29.01 -10.76
N ASN A 128 -32.40 28.04 -10.02
CA ASN A 128 -33.57 27.26 -10.42
C ASN A 128 -34.82 27.87 -9.78
#